data_AF-A0A1C0ZUT5-F1
#
_entry.id   AF-A0A1C0ZUT5-F1
#
_cell.length_a   1.000
_cell.length_b   1.000
_cell.length_c   1.000
_cell.angle_alpha   90.00
_cell.angle_beta   90.00
_cell.angle_gamma   90.00
#
_symmetry.space_group_name_H-M   'P 1'
#
loop_
_entity.id
_entity.type
_entity.pdbx_description
1 polymer ?
#
loop_
_entity_poly.entity_id
_entity_poly.type
_entity_poly.pdbx_seq_one_letter_code
_entity_poly.pdbx_strand_id
1 'polypeptide(L)'
;MSTTQLDMIVRKAEKILAQTWKSVYEDKHAELIQMFKDYGDRAYGVWMQDFMNLVVEPFHQEGLQVKANFNRHNSVENWGPPEERERCAWYLVHDEEGTPIGTLVLQVYHSHSSFFVPRAPQIFALQETDREDILSALSKSATRVRWDRKEDCTPLPAHTSSSATQWEYATDVSLGDCLVGTELEHSSWSLDEALSHWGRYGWELVSLMATGGKTIAYFKRPCLA
;
A
#
# COMPACT_ATOMS: atom_id res chain seq x y z
N MET A 1 15.89 24.41 -4.72
CA MET A 1 14.97 23.72 -5.64
C MET A 1 13.58 24.20 -5.34
N SER A 2 12.83 24.69 -6.32
CA SER A 2 11.45 25.14 -6.10
C SER A 2 10.60 23.93 -5.75
N THR A 3 9.96 23.95 -4.58
CA THR A 3 8.89 23.02 -4.21
C THR A 3 7.83 23.06 -5.32
N THR A 4 7.57 21.94 -6.00
CA THR A 4 6.51 21.92 -7.01
C THR A 4 5.15 22.07 -6.30
N GLN A 5 4.14 22.63 -6.99
CA GLN A 5 2.79 22.75 -6.44
C GLN A 5 2.27 21.40 -5.92
N LEU A 6 2.58 20.31 -6.63
CA LEU A 6 2.25 18.94 -6.23
C LEU A 6 2.92 18.52 -4.91
N ASP A 7 4.17 18.89 -4.66
CA ASP A 7 4.86 18.60 -3.39
C ASP A 7 4.15 19.28 -2.20
N MET A 8 3.65 20.51 -2.40
CA MET A 8 2.88 21.21 -1.36
C MET A 8 1.55 20.50 -1.08
N ILE A 9 0.87 20.04 -2.13
CA ILE A 9 -0.38 19.28 -2.02
C ILE A 9 -0.14 17.98 -1.25
N VAL A 10 0.90 17.20 -1.60
CA VAL A 10 1.26 15.97 -0.88
C VAL A 10 1.53 16.24 0.59
N ARG A 11 2.38 17.22 0.93
CA ARG A 11 2.71 17.53 2.32
C ARG A 11 1.46 17.90 3.15
N LYS A 12 0.55 18.66 2.56
CA LYS A 12 -0.73 19.00 3.20
C LYS A 12 -1.62 17.77 3.35
N ALA A 13 -1.72 16.93 2.31
CA ALA A 13 -2.49 15.69 2.32
C ALA A 13 -1.98 14.70 3.39
N GLU A 14 -0.66 14.49 3.47
CA GLU A 14 -0.04 13.63 4.47
C GLU A 14 -0.28 14.11 5.89
N LYS A 15 -0.21 15.44 6.13
CA LYS A 15 -0.49 16.02 7.44
C LYS A 15 -1.94 15.76 7.87
N ILE A 16 -2.90 15.89 6.95
CA ILE A 16 -4.31 15.61 7.24
C ILE A 16 -4.50 14.11 7.45
N LEU A 17 -3.95 13.27 6.56
CA LEU A 17 -4.02 11.82 6.64
C LEU A 17 -3.56 11.32 8.01
N ALA A 18 -2.38 11.77 8.46
CA ALA A 18 -1.80 11.40 9.75
C ALA A 18 -2.71 11.68 10.96
N GLN A 19 -3.68 12.59 10.82
CA GLN A 19 -4.65 12.94 11.86
C GLN A 19 -5.98 12.22 11.69
N THR A 20 -6.36 11.84 10.47
CA THR A 20 -7.72 11.37 10.17
C THR A 20 -7.85 9.86 10.02
N TRP A 21 -6.88 9.18 9.39
CA TRP A 21 -7.03 7.76 9.03
C TRP A 21 -7.36 6.88 10.24
N LYS A 22 -6.68 7.15 11.37
CA LYS A 22 -6.78 6.36 12.58
C LYS A 22 -8.07 6.64 13.34
N SER A 23 -8.50 7.90 13.40
CA SER A 23 -9.80 8.26 13.97
C SER A 23 -10.92 7.52 13.24
N VAL A 24 -10.93 7.59 11.90
CA VAL A 24 -11.96 6.88 11.09
C VAL A 24 -11.89 5.36 11.30
N TYR A 25 -10.68 4.80 11.40
CA TYR A 25 -10.46 3.38 11.67
C TYR A 25 -11.05 2.96 13.04
N GLU A 26 -10.78 3.74 14.09
CA GLU A 26 -11.22 3.47 15.46
C GLU A 26 -12.72 3.71 15.63
N ASP A 27 -13.25 4.82 15.10
CA ASP A 27 -14.66 5.22 15.20
C ASP A 27 -15.59 4.20 14.55
N LYS A 28 -15.16 3.59 13.43
CA LYS A 28 -15.95 2.61 12.66
C LYS A 28 -15.48 1.16 12.85
N HIS A 29 -14.59 0.89 13.80
CA HIS A 29 -13.87 -0.38 13.89
C HIS A 29 -14.80 -1.62 13.92
N ALA A 30 -15.84 -1.59 14.75
CA ALA A 30 -16.78 -2.68 14.88
C ALA A 30 -17.60 -2.92 13.59
N GLU A 31 -18.03 -1.85 12.93
CA GLU A 31 -18.74 -1.90 11.65
C GLU A 31 -17.85 -2.46 10.55
N LEU A 32 -16.60 -2.00 10.47
CA LEU A 32 -15.64 -2.43 9.45
C LEU A 32 -15.22 -3.90 9.65
N ILE A 33 -15.06 -4.37 10.89
CA ILE A 33 -14.85 -5.80 11.18
C ILE A 33 -16.04 -6.63 10.70
N GLN A 34 -17.26 -6.17 10.98
CA GLN A 34 -18.45 -6.89 10.53
C GLN A 34 -18.55 -6.89 9.00
N MET A 35 -18.30 -5.75 8.37
CA MET A 35 -18.27 -5.61 6.92
C MET A 35 -17.20 -6.51 6.28
N PHE A 36 -16.04 -6.66 6.91
CA PHE A 36 -15.00 -7.57 6.42
C PHE A 36 -15.44 -9.04 6.51
N LYS A 37 -16.12 -9.44 7.59
CA LYS A 37 -16.68 -10.79 7.70
C LYS A 37 -17.71 -11.07 6.61
N ASP A 38 -18.54 -10.07 6.28
CA ASP A 38 -19.65 -10.23 5.35
C ASP A 38 -19.21 -10.06 3.87
N TYR A 39 -18.20 -9.21 3.61
CA TYR A 39 -17.84 -8.76 2.26
C TYR A 39 -16.34 -8.70 1.95
N GLY A 40 -15.48 -9.15 2.87
CA GLY A 40 -14.02 -9.16 2.72
C GLY A 40 -13.43 -7.77 2.52
N ASP A 41 -12.49 -7.66 1.58
CA ASP A 41 -11.67 -6.45 1.33
C ASP A 41 -12.47 -5.18 1.01
N ARG A 42 -13.78 -5.29 0.71
CA ARG A 42 -14.64 -4.12 0.53
C ARG A 42 -14.65 -3.20 1.75
N ALA A 43 -14.45 -3.74 2.95
CA ALA A 43 -14.33 -2.95 4.18
C ALA A 43 -13.20 -1.93 4.09
N TYR A 44 -12.04 -2.29 3.52
CA TYR A 44 -10.93 -1.34 3.34
C TYR A 44 -11.29 -0.25 2.34
N GLY A 45 -12.03 -0.57 1.28
CA GLY A 45 -12.52 0.42 0.32
C GLY A 45 -13.40 1.49 0.96
N VAL A 46 -14.32 1.08 1.85
CA VAL A 46 -15.18 1.99 2.62
C VAL A 46 -14.35 2.87 3.56
N TRP A 47 -13.46 2.26 4.34
CA TRP A 47 -12.56 3.00 5.23
C TRP A 47 -11.69 4.01 4.48
N MET A 48 -11.09 3.62 3.35
CA MET A 48 -10.30 4.51 2.48
C MET A 48 -11.12 5.67 1.95
N GLN A 49 -12.34 5.42 1.48
CA GLN A 49 -13.22 6.47 0.99
C GLN A 49 -13.55 7.49 2.09
N ASP A 50 -13.85 7.02 3.29
CA ASP A 50 -14.22 7.88 4.42
C ASP A 50 -13.09 8.85 4.80
N PHE A 51 -11.87 8.35 5.03
CA PHE A 51 -10.76 9.25 5.41
C PHE A 51 -10.26 10.08 4.22
N MET A 52 -10.33 9.58 2.98
CA MET A 52 -9.90 10.36 1.82
C MET A 52 -10.83 11.53 1.53
N ASN A 53 -12.13 11.43 1.83
CA ASN A 53 -13.04 12.57 1.78
C ASN A 53 -12.51 13.72 2.67
N LEU A 54 -12.06 13.40 3.89
CA LEU A 54 -11.50 14.38 4.81
C LEU A 54 -10.15 14.93 4.32
N VAL A 55 -9.32 14.10 3.68
CA VAL A 55 -8.01 14.50 3.14
C VAL A 55 -8.16 15.49 1.99
N VAL A 56 -9.13 15.29 1.09
CA VAL A 56 -9.22 16.12 -0.12
C VAL A 56 -10.10 17.36 0.00
N GLU A 57 -11.01 17.40 0.97
CA GLU A 57 -11.93 18.52 1.18
C GLU A 57 -11.22 19.90 1.23
N PRO A 58 -10.07 20.08 1.92
CA PRO A 58 -9.38 21.36 1.93
C PRO A 58 -8.78 21.79 0.59
N PHE A 59 -8.62 20.85 -0.36
CA PHE A 59 -8.13 21.17 -1.71
C PHE A 59 -9.26 21.68 -2.60
N HIS A 60 -10.49 21.18 -2.42
CA HIS A 60 -11.67 21.71 -3.14
C HIS A 60 -11.93 23.17 -2.77
N GLN A 61 -11.70 23.53 -1.51
CA GLN A 61 -11.81 24.91 -1.02
C GLN A 61 -10.73 25.84 -1.60
N GLU A 62 -9.64 25.27 -2.12
CA GLU A 62 -8.52 25.97 -2.78
C GLU A 62 -8.62 25.88 -4.31
N GLY A 63 -9.77 25.46 -4.85
CA GLY A 63 -10.03 25.39 -6.29
C GLY A 63 -9.56 24.11 -6.98
N LEU A 64 -8.76 23.28 -6.32
CA LEU A 64 -8.28 22.01 -6.85
C LEU A 64 -9.37 20.95 -6.89
N GLN A 65 -9.38 20.12 -7.92
CA GLN A 65 -10.35 19.04 -8.09
C GLN A 65 -9.70 17.67 -7.90
N VAL A 66 -10.07 16.99 -6.81
CA VAL A 66 -9.61 15.63 -6.48
C VAL A 66 -10.81 14.75 -6.12
N LYS A 67 -11.04 13.65 -6.85
CA LYS A 67 -12.18 12.76 -6.58
C LYS A 67 -11.82 11.75 -5.49
N ALA A 68 -12.32 11.94 -4.27
CA ALA A 68 -12.03 11.08 -3.10
C ALA A 68 -12.51 9.62 -3.20
N ASN A 69 -13.41 9.31 -4.13
CA ASN A 69 -14.02 7.98 -4.21
C ASN A 69 -12.98 6.92 -4.55
N PHE A 70 -12.86 5.92 -3.66
CA PHE A 70 -12.03 4.76 -3.95
C PHE A 70 -12.60 4.01 -5.17
N ASN A 71 -11.76 3.82 -6.18
CA ASN A 71 -12.08 3.02 -7.35
C ASN A 71 -11.02 1.93 -7.50
N ARG A 72 -11.44 0.66 -7.43
CA ARG A 72 -10.52 -0.48 -7.59
C ARG A 72 -9.77 -0.44 -8.93
N HIS A 73 -10.39 0.07 -10.00
CA HIS A 73 -9.73 0.23 -11.29
C HIS A 73 -8.59 1.25 -11.21
N ASN A 74 -8.64 2.21 -10.28
CA ASN A 74 -7.59 3.17 -10.01
C ASN A 74 -6.70 2.72 -8.85
N SER A 75 -6.40 1.42 -8.78
CA SER A 75 -5.46 0.89 -7.80
C SER A 75 -4.73 -0.34 -8.34
N VAL A 76 -3.53 -0.59 -7.81
CA VAL A 76 -2.79 -1.85 -7.95
C VAL A 76 -2.60 -2.48 -6.58
N GLU A 77 -2.62 -3.81 -6.53
CA GLU A 77 -2.21 -4.58 -5.36
C GLU A 77 -0.88 -5.26 -5.67
N ASN A 78 0.11 -4.99 -4.83
CA ASN A 78 1.39 -5.69 -4.86
C ASN A 78 1.36 -6.78 -3.81
N TRP A 79 1.81 -7.97 -4.22
CA TRP A 79 1.69 -9.16 -3.41
C TRP A 79 2.75 -9.14 -2.31
N GLY A 80 2.38 -9.71 -1.17
CA GLY A 80 3.19 -9.77 0.04
C GLY A 80 2.60 -10.87 0.91
N PRO A 81 3.05 -11.02 2.17
CA PRO A 81 2.43 -11.97 3.08
C PRO A 81 0.92 -11.67 3.22
N PRO A 82 0.05 -12.68 3.40
CA PRO A 82 -1.40 -12.47 3.49
C PRO A 82 -1.85 -11.45 4.55
N GLU A 83 -1.04 -11.25 5.58
CA GLU A 83 -1.27 -10.29 6.66
C GLU A 83 -0.97 -8.84 6.28
N GLU A 84 -0.19 -8.64 5.23
CA GLU A 84 0.39 -7.34 4.89
C GLU A 84 0.60 -7.23 3.38
N ARG A 85 -0.52 -7.09 2.67
CA ARG A 85 -0.52 -6.75 1.24
C ARG A 85 -0.55 -5.25 1.04
N GLU A 86 0.22 -4.79 0.08
CA GLU A 86 0.28 -3.39 -0.29
C GLU A 86 -0.74 -3.09 -1.40
N ARG A 87 -1.48 -2.01 -1.23
CA ARG A 87 -2.32 -1.42 -2.27
C ARG A 87 -1.92 0.03 -2.48
N CYS A 88 -1.67 0.37 -3.74
CA CYS A 88 -1.51 1.75 -4.17
C CYS A 88 -2.76 2.17 -4.94
N ALA A 89 -3.56 3.09 -4.38
CA ALA A 89 -4.70 3.71 -5.03
C ALA A 89 -4.33 5.14 -5.45
N TRP A 90 -4.71 5.56 -6.65
CA TRP A 90 -4.32 6.87 -7.16
C TRP A 90 -5.51 7.81 -7.40
N TYR A 91 -5.24 9.09 -7.19
CA TYR A 91 -6.19 10.18 -7.21
C TYR A 91 -5.61 11.31 -8.07
N LEU A 92 -6.21 11.54 -9.23
CA LEU A 92 -5.80 12.63 -10.11
C LEU A 92 -6.13 13.99 -9.47
N VAL A 93 -5.14 14.88 -9.48
CA VAL A 93 -5.29 16.26 -9.07
C VAL A 93 -5.46 17.10 -10.31
N HIS A 94 -6.54 17.87 -10.38
CA HIS A 94 -6.74 18.86 -11.42
C HIS A 94 -6.73 20.26 -10.81
N ASP A 95 -6.28 21.23 -11.60
CA ASP A 95 -6.43 22.64 -11.27
C ASP A 95 -7.89 23.11 -11.46
N GLU A 96 -8.10 24.41 -11.25
CA GLU A 96 -9.41 25.06 -11.39
C GLU A 96 -9.98 24.97 -12.82
N GLU A 97 -9.10 24.87 -13.82
CA GLU A 97 -9.48 24.74 -15.23
C GLU A 97 -9.80 23.28 -15.63
N GLY A 98 -9.59 22.34 -14.71
CA GLY A 98 -9.76 20.91 -14.95
C GLY A 98 -8.58 20.26 -15.65
N THR A 99 -7.42 20.93 -15.72
CA THR A 99 -6.19 20.36 -16.27
C THR A 99 -5.53 19.48 -15.21
N PRO A 100 -5.16 18.23 -15.54
CA PRO A 100 -4.47 17.36 -14.58
C PRO A 100 -3.04 17.88 -14.34
N ILE A 101 -2.69 18.11 -13.07
CA ILE A 101 -1.39 18.66 -12.66
C ILE A 101 -0.51 17.64 -11.94
N GLY A 102 -1.02 16.43 -11.76
CA GLY A 102 -0.30 15.32 -11.13
C GLY A 102 -1.26 14.34 -10.45
N THR A 103 -0.66 13.41 -9.72
CA THR A 103 -1.37 12.30 -9.09
C THR A 103 -0.94 12.15 -7.63
N LEU A 104 -1.92 12.05 -6.72
CA LEU A 104 -1.71 11.57 -5.37
C LEU A 104 -1.84 10.05 -5.36
N VAL A 105 -0.88 9.35 -4.79
CA VAL A 105 -0.95 7.91 -4.57
C VAL A 105 -1.09 7.65 -3.08
N LEU A 106 -2.20 7.05 -2.69
CA LEU A 106 -2.44 6.49 -1.37
C LEU A 106 -1.88 5.06 -1.33
N GLN A 107 -0.86 4.84 -0.50
CA GLN A 107 -0.31 3.53 -0.19
C GLN A 107 -0.90 3.02 1.11
N VAL A 108 -1.49 1.83 1.07
CA VAL A 108 -2.11 1.18 2.23
C VAL A 108 -1.61 -0.25 2.33
N TYR A 109 -1.21 -0.64 3.53
CA TYR A 109 -0.97 -2.04 3.86
C TYR A 109 -2.18 -2.60 4.59
N HIS A 110 -2.61 -3.80 4.21
CA HIS A 110 -3.81 -4.43 4.78
C HIS A 110 -3.70 -5.95 4.81
N SER A 111 -4.40 -6.55 5.77
CA SER A 111 -4.52 -8.00 5.89
C SER A 111 -5.69 -8.53 5.07
N HIS A 112 -5.45 -9.64 4.36
CA HIS A 112 -6.49 -10.43 3.69
C HIS A 112 -7.07 -11.52 4.60
N SER A 113 -6.46 -11.77 5.76
CA SER A 113 -6.92 -12.78 6.73
C SER A 113 -7.85 -12.21 7.82
N SER A 114 -7.77 -10.91 8.06
CA SER A 114 -8.55 -10.20 9.07
C SER A 114 -8.68 -8.72 8.70
N PHE A 115 -9.66 -8.01 9.26
CA PHE A 115 -9.69 -6.54 9.16
C PHE A 115 -8.61 -5.95 10.07
N PHE A 116 -7.43 -5.71 9.51
CA PHE A 116 -6.25 -5.23 10.21
C PHE A 116 -5.36 -4.40 9.30
N VAL A 117 -4.91 -3.25 9.82
CA VAL A 117 -4.03 -2.31 9.13
C VAL A 117 -2.64 -2.36 9.81
N PRO A 118 -1.66 -3.09 9.25
CA PRO A 118 -0.36 -3.33 9.86
C PRO A 118 0.56 -2.09 9.91
N ARG A 119 0.29 -1.08 9.06
CA ARG A 119 1.07 0.15 8.98
C ARG A 119 0.17 1.34 8.69
N ALA A 120 0.57 2.52 9.15
CA ALA A 120 -0.11 3.75 8.79
C ALA A 120 -0.12 3.94 7.25
N PRO A 121 -1.26 4.33 6.65
CA PRO A 121 -1.31 4.66 5.24
C PRO A 121 -0.46 5.91 4.95
N GLN A 122 0.03 6.01 3.72
CA GLN A 122 0.89 7.11 3.27
C GLN A 122 0.38 7.71 1.96
N ILE A 123 0.74 8.96 1.70
CA ILE A 123 0.49 9.61 0.41
C ILE A 123 1.80 10.09 -0.20
N PHE A 124 2.00 9.84 -1.48
CA PHE A 124 3.11 10.40 -2.26
C PHE A 124 2.63 10.91 -3.62
N ALA A 125 3.50 11.64 -4.32
CA ALA A 125 3.21 12.22 -5.63
C ALA A 125 3.76 11.38 -6.78
N LEU A 126 3.01 11.37 -7.88
CA LEU A 126 3.47 11.04 -9.22
C LEU A 126 3.18 12.22 -10.15
N GLN A 127 4.12 12.51 -11.06
CA GLN A 127 3.91 13.56 -12.07
C GLN A 127 3.02 13.05 -13.20
N GLU A 128 2.99 11.74 -13.39
CA GLU A 128 2.19 11.02 -14.36
C GLU A 128 0.70 11.21 -14.08
N THR A 129 -0.06 11.57 -15.12
CA THR A 129 -1.52 11.76 -15.06
C THR A 129 -2.26 10.73 -15.90
N ASP A 130 -1.56 10.04 -16.80
CA ASP A 130 -2.09 8.98 -17.64
C ASP A 130 -2.02 7.62 -16.95
N ARG A 131 -3.09 6.82 -17.14
CA ARG A 131 -3.24 5.53 -16.44
C ARG A 131 -2.06 4.59 -16.65
N GLU A 132 -1.64 4.40 -17.89
CA GLU A 132 -0.58 3.43 -18.22
C GLU A 132 0.78 3.88 -17.66
N ASP A 133 1.03 5.19 -17.64
CA ASP A 133 2.26 5.75 -17.08
C ASP A 133 2.26 5.64 -15.54
N ILE A 134 1.11 5.88 -14.89
CA ILE A 134 0.94 5.63 -13.45
C ILE A 134 1.20 4.15 -13.11
N LEU A 135 0.63 3.22 -13.89
CA LEU A 135 0.85 1.79 -13.71
C LEU A 135 2.33 1.41 -13.90
N SER A 136 2.99 1.98 -14.91
CA SER A 136 4.42 1.78 -15.17
C SER A 136 5.31 2.37 -14.07
N ALA A 137 4.91 3.49 -13.48
CA ALA A 137 5.61 4.07 -12.34
C ALA A 137 5.47 3.18 -11.09
N LEU A 138 4.25 2.70 -10.80
CA LEU A 138 3.95 1.88 -9.62
C LEU A 138 4.49 0.44 -9.71
N SER A 139 4.79 -0.08 -10.90
CA SER A 139 5.46 -1.37 -11.05
C SER A 139 6.95 -1.35 -10.67
N LYS A 140 7.52 -0.17 -10.41
CA LYS A 140 8.90 -0.02 -9.94
C LYS A 140 8.88 0.06 -8.42
N SER A 141 9.54 -0.87 -7.73
CA SER A 141 9.58 -0.88 -6.26
C SER A 141 10.09 0.45 -5.70
N ALA A 142 11.14 1.03 -6.30
CA ALA A 142 11.74 2.29 -5.88
C ALA A 142 10.79 3.50 -5.90
N THR A 143 9.67 3.42 -6.63
CA THR A 143 8.61 4.44 -6.61
C THR A 143 7.78 4.36 -5.32
N ARG A 144 7.51 3.14 -4.86
CA ARG A 144 6.61 2.84 -3.73
C ARG A 144 7.35 2.71 -2.40
N VAL A 145 8.58 2.21 -2.46
CA VAL A 145 9.45 1.94 -1.32
C VAL A 145 10.29 3.19 -1.03
N ARG A 146 10.06 3.81 0.13
CA ARG A 146 10.67 5.08 0.54
C ARG A 146 11.49 4.87 1.80
N TRP A 147 12.76 4.49 1.62
CA TRP A 147 13.74 4.30 2.70
C TRP A 147 13.92 5.53 3.61
N ASP A 148 13.59 6.72 3.10
CA ASP A 148 13.67 7.99 3.81
C ASP A 148 12.53 8.21 4.82
N ARG A 149 11.56 7.29 4.90
CA ARG A 149 10.38 7.43 5.76
C ARG A 149 10.43 6.44 6.91
N LYS A 150 10.11 6.95 8.11
CA LYS A 150 9.97 6.12 9.30
C LYS A 150 8.67 5.33 9.22
N GLU A 151 8.76 4.02 9.37
CA GLU A 151 7.61 3.15 9.37
C GLU A 151 7.07 2.94 10.79
N ASP A 152 5.84 3.39 11.03
CA ASP A 152 5.14 3.09 12.27
C ASP A 152 4.36 1.78 12.09
N CYS A 153 5.00 0.70 12.53
CA CYS A 153 4.51 -0.66 12.45
C CYS A 153 3.60 -1.00 13.64
N THR A 154 2.40 -1.49 13.38
CA THR A 154 1.50 -1.98 14.43
C THR A 154 2.08 -3.28 15.03
N PRO A 155 2.11 -3.45 16.37
CA PRO A 155 2.62 -4.69 16.99
C PRO A 155 1.92 -5.92 16.43
N LEU A 156 2.70 -6.97 16.16
CA LEU A 156 2.14 -8.26 15.76
C LEU A 156 1.40 -8.90 16.95
N PRO A 157 0.34 -9.69 16.70
CA PRO A 157 -0.19 -10.62 17.68
C PRO A 157 0.94 -11.56 18.17
N ALA A 158 0.92 -11.94 19.45
CA ALA A 158 1.93 -12.83 20.01
C ALA A 158 1.96 -14.17 19.26
N HIS A 159 3.10 -14.52 18.65
CA HIS A 159 3.32 -15.83 18.04
C HIS A 159 3.73 -16.84 19.12
N THR A 160 2.95 -17.91 19.28
CA THR A 160 3.34 -19.08 20.06
C THR A 160 4.14 -20.03 19.18
N SER A 161 5.38 -20.34 19.57
CA SER A 161 6.19 -21.35 18.92
C SER A 161 5.54 -22.73 19.11
N SER A 162 4.92 -23.24 18.05
CA SER A 162 4.35 -24.58 17.99
C SER A 162 5.30 -25.51 17.22
N SER A 163 5.48 -26.74 17.69
CA SER A 163 6.07 -27.82 16.89
C SER A 163 5.07 -28.20 15.80
N ALA A 164 5.07 -27.46 14.69
CA ALA A 164 4.01 -27.60 13.71
C ALA A 164 4.04 -28.95 12.99
N THR A 165 2.87 -29.58 12.91
CA THR A 165 2.59 -30.79 12.14
C THR A 165 2.08 -30.47 10.73
N GLN A 166 1.77 -29.21 10.45
CA GLN A 166 1.20 -28.73 9.18
C GLN A 166 1.89 -27.44 8.73
N TRP A 167 2.03 -27.29 7.41
CA TRP A 167 2.61 -26.12 6.76
C TRP A 167 1.56 -25.42 5.92
N GLU A 168 1.64 -24.10 5.88
CA GLU A 168 0.94 -23.27 4.91
C GLU A 168 1.91 -22.65 3.92
N TYR A 169 1.39 -22.31 2.73
CA TYR A 169 2.16 -21.86 1.58
C TYR A 169 1.55 -20.60 0.99
N ALA A 170 2.40 -19.72 0.48
CA ALA A 170 2.01 -18.49 -0.19
C ALA A 170 2.95 -18.20 -1.37
N THR A 171 2.50 -17.34 -2.27
CA THR A 171 3.28 -16.93 -3.45
C THR A 171 3.29 -15.43 -3.61
N ASP A 172 4.41 -14.90 -4.07
CA ASP A 172 4.60 -13.50 -4.41
C ASP A 172 5.04 -13.38 -5.88
N VAL A 173 4.43 -12.48 -6.63
CA VAL A 173 4.82 -12.17 -8.02
C VAL A 173 5.38 -10.76 -8.18
N SER A 174 5.40 -9.97 -7.10
CA SER A 174 5.86 -8.58 -7.08
C SER A 174 7.30 -8.44 -6.58
N LEU A 175 7.88 -9.47 -5.96
CA LEU A 175 9.31 -9.51 -5.64
C LEU A 175 10.20 -9.32 -6.88
N GLY A 176 9.71 -9.67 -8.07
CA GLY A 176 10.39 -9.38 -9.33
C GLY A 176 10.63 -7.88 -9.56
N ASP A 177 9.72 -7.02 -9.10
CA ASP A 177 9.82 -5.56 -9.27
C ASP A 177 11.05 -4.99 -8.53
N CYS A 178 11.48 -5.63 -7.45
CA CYS A 178 12.67 -5.26 -6.69
C CYS A 178 13.97 -5.64 -7.41
N LEU A 179 13.90 -6.53 -8.39
CA LEU A 179 15.05 -7.01 -9.17
C LEU A 179 15.24 -6.21 -10.47
N VAL A 180 14.27 -5.36 -10.84
CA VAL A 180 14.29 -4.57 -12.08
C VAL A 180 14.88 -3.19 -11.78
N GLY A 181 16.18 -3.03 -12.01
CA GLY A 181 16.88 -1.74 -11.87
C GLY A 181 18.36 -1.84 -12.29
N THR A 182 18.91 -0.76 -12.85
CA THR A 182 20.33 -0.67 -13.24
C THR A 182 21.25 -0.25 -12.10
N GLU A 183 20.68 0.22 -10.99
CA GLU A 183 21.41 0.63 -9.79
C GLU A 183 21.33 -0.48 -8.74
N LEU A 184 22.39 -1.29 -8.65
CA LEU A 184 22.47 -2.44 -7.75
C LEU A 184 22.10 -2.10 -6.30
N GLU A 185 22.45 -0.91 -5.81
CA GLU A 185 22.24 -0.51 -4.42
C GLU A 185 20.75 -0.40 -4.07
N HIS A 186 19.95 0.35 -4.85
CA HIS A 186 18.51 0.49 -4.63
C HIS A 186 17.73 -0.82 -4.76
N SER A 187 18.18 -1.72 -5.65
CA SER A 187 17.57 -3.04 -5.84
C SER A 187 17.76 -3.96 -4.63
N SER A 188 18.93 -3.91 -3.99
CA SER A 188 19.23 -4.74 -2.81
C SER A 188 18.37 -4.36 -1.60
N TRP A 189 18.19 -3.07 -1.34
CA TRP A 189 17.36 -2.61 -0.22
C TRP A 189 15.88 -2.84 -0.43
N SER A 190 15.37 -2.59 -1.64
CA SER A 190 13.97 -2.88 -1.96
C SER A 190 13.66 -4.37 -1.76
N LEU A 191 14.61 -5.24 -2.13
CA LEU A 191 14.47 -6.68 -1.93
C LEU A 191 14.53 -7.07 -0.45
N ASP A 192 15.49 -6.52 0.31
CA ASP A 192 15.63 -6.78 1.74
C ASP A 192 14.37 -6.33 2.50
N GLU A 193 13.86 -5.15 2.17
CA GLU A 193 12.61 -4.63 2.71
C GLU A 193 11.46 -5.57 2.35
N ALA A 194 11.26 -5.89 1.06
CA ALA A 194 10.24 -6.82 0.58
C ALA A 194 10.27 -8.17 1.34
N LEU A 195 11.44 -8.78 1.49
CA LEU A 195 11.63 -10.03 2.23
C LEU A 195 11.41 -9.87 3.74
N SER A 196 11.70 -8.70 4.32
CA SER A 196 11.45 -8.43 5.73
C SER A 196 9.97 -8.48 6.08
N HIS A 197 9.07 -8.07 5.17
CA HIS A 197 7.62 -8.22 5.37
C HIS A 197 7.25 -9.69 5.53
N TRP A 198 7.77 -10.58 4.67
CA TRP A 198 7.54 -12.02 4.79
C TRP A 198 8.10 -12.59 6.10
N GLY A 199 9.37 -12.31 6.39
CA GLY A 199 10.05 -12.82 7.59
C GLY A 199 9.40 -12.36 8.89
N ARG A 200 8.82 -11.15 8.92
CA ARG A 200 8.09 -10.60 10.07
C ARG A 200 6.94 -11.49 10.52
N TYR A 201 6.26 -12.16 9.59
CA TYR A 201 5.13 -13.07 9.86
C TYR A 201 5.54 -14.55 9.88
N GLY A 202 6.84 -14.83 9.99
CA GLY A 202 7.40 -16.18 10.07
C GLY A 202 7.42 -16.93 8.73
N TRP A 203 7.24 -16.23 7.61
CA TRP A 203 7.35 -16.85 6.29
C TRP A 203 8.80 -17.05 5.89
N GLU A 204 9.09 -18.24 5.40
CA GLU A 204 10.40 -18.65 4.89
C GLU A 204 10.33 -18.75 3.36
N LEU A 205 11.29 -18.11 2.67
CA LEU A 205 11.45 -18.27 1.23
C LEU A 205 11.94 -19.70 0.93
N VAL A 206 11.21 -20.42 0.08
CA VAL A 206 11.50 -21.81 -0.29
C VAL A 206 12.13 -21.89 -1.68
N SER A 207 11.58 -21.15 -2.63
CA SER A 207 12.00 -21.23 -4.04
C SER A 207 11.68 -19.93 -4.78
N LEU A 208 12.50 -19.63 -5.78
CA LEU A 208 12.25 -18.59 -6.77
C LEU A 208 12.17 -19.26 -8.15
N MET A 209 11.18 -18.88 -8.96
CA MET A 209 11.04 -19.34 -10.34
C MET A 209 10.85 -18.15 -11.27
N ALA A 210 11.59 -18.13 -12.37
CA ALA A 210 11.38 -17.16 -13.45
C ALA A 210 10.53 -17.80 -14.55
N THR A 211 9.36 -17.23 -14.86
CA THR A 211 8.49 -17.70 -15.93
C THR A 211 7.77 -16.55 -16.61
N GLY A 212 7.76 -16.54 -17.95
CA GLY A 212 7.07 -15.51 -18.74
C GLY A 212 7.51 -14.07 -18.45
N GLY A 213 8.79 -13.87 -18.11
CA GLY A 213 9.32 -12.54 -17.75
C GLY A 213 8.94 -12.06 -16.35
N LYS A 214 8.34 -12.92 -15.52
CA LYS A 214 8.01 -12.63 -14.12
C LYS A 214 8.79 -13.54 -13.17
N THR A 215 9.09 -13.03 -11.99
CA THR A 215 9.64 -13.80 -10.88
C THR A 215 8.51 -14.18 -9.94
N ILE A 216 8.38 -15.48 -9.65
CA ILE A 216 7.45 -16.03 -8.68
C ILE A 216 8.26 -16.55 -7.50
N ALA A 217 7.99 -16.03 -6.31
CA ALA A 217 8.56 -16.51 -5.06
C ALA A 217 7.55 -17.39 -4.33
N TYR A 218 8.03 -18.48 -3.76
CA TYR A 218 7.24 -19.43 -2.97
C TYR A 218 7.70 -19.37 -1.52
N PHE A 219 6.74 -19.14 -0.63
CA PHE A 219 6.96 -19.06 0.80
C PHE A 219 6.22 -20.18 1.53
N LYS A 220 6.74 -20.57 2.69
CA LYS A 220 6.04 -21.46 3.63
C LYS A 220 6.15 -20.93 5.04
N ARG A 221 5.23 -21.31 5.91
CA ARG A 221 5.42 -21.19 7.36
C ARG A 221 4.72 -22.32 8.12
N PRO A 222 5.13 -22.59 9.37
CA PRO A 222 4.40 -23.46 10.27
C PRO A 222 2.96 -22.95 10.48
N CYS A 223 1.95 -23.82 10.38
CA CYS A 223 0.60 -23.44 10.81
C CYS A 223 0.61 -23.16 12.32
N LEU A 224 -0.02 -22.05 12.73
CA LEU A 224 -0.28 -21.79 14.14
C LEU A 224 -1.32 -22.82 14.62
N ALA A 225 -0.97 -23.57 15.67
CA ALA A 225 -1.85 -24.57 16.27
C ALA A 225 -2.93 -23.92 17.15
#